data_AF-A0A6G1K3U9-F1
#
_entry.id   AF-A0A6G1K3U9-F1
#
_cell.length_a   1.000
_cell.length_b   1.000
_cell.length_c   1.000
_cell.angle_alpha   90.00
_cell.angle_beta   90.00
_cell.angle_gamma   90.00
#
_symmetry.space_group_name_H-M   'P 1'
#
loop_
_entity.id
_entity.type
_entity.pdbx_description
1 polymer ?
#
loop_
_entity_poly.entity_id
_entity_poly.type
_entity_poly.pdbx_seq_one_letter_code
_entity_poly.pdbx_strand_id
1 'polypeptide(L)'
;MAKGGKRESRVLRLAYLFSADISNATTGIISSSPLTWSCESHQYTNEIVSLDPLVIYINNFTSFQEAEDLIRLGEDDFEDSFIARSKGGLQKVSGRTSQSAPLEVSHALVSCILSRARKFMGTMMQPDEPFSIPQLVRYAPKQRYDLHTDFWPHHQVMNDGSGRLFNRVASFFVFLRDNCTEGETYFPAVDVLDEDAKNGGNLEKSFGGKMTRGERDGREMGVKFKPITGNAMFWVNIDKDGNGDRRLVHAGLPVGEGEKIGMNLWPRKFYNK
;
A
#
# COMPACT_ATOMS: atom_id res chain seq x y z
N MET A 1 0.00 -83.72 -15.31
CA MET A 1 0.27 -84.90 -14.45
C MET A 1 0.88 -84.43 -13.14
N ALA A 2 0.39 -84.96 -12.01
CA ALA A 2 0.92 -84.94 -10.63
C ALA A 2 1.06 -83.56 -9.93
N LYS A 3 0.23 -83.24 -8.91
CA LYS A 3 0.32 -83.64 -7.47
C LYS A 3 1.66 -83.17 -6.86
N GLY A 4 1.74 -82.32 -5.84
CA GLY A 4 0.93 -82.16 -4.63
C GLY A 4 1.85 -82.44 -3.41
N GLY A 5 1.82 -81.63 -2.35
CA GLY A 5 2.50 -81.97 -1.09
C GLY A 5 2.87 -80.82 -0.16
N LYS A 6 2.04 -80.60 0.87
CA LYS A 6 2.31 -79.80 2.07
C LYS A 6 3.30 -80.54 3.01
N ARG A 7 4.17 -79.82 3.73
CA ARG A 7 4.24 -79.87 5.22
C ARG A 7 5.14 -78.79 5.82
N GLU A 8 4.75 -78.44 7.04
CA GLU A 8 5.11 -77.29 7.87
C GLU A 8 6.49 -77.33 8.55
N SER A 9 6.84 -76.15 9.09
CA SER A 9 7.47 -75.91 10.40
C SER A 9 8.89 -75.35 10.36
N ARG A 10 9.01 -74.05 10.63
CA ARG A 10 9.75 -73.54 11.80
C ARG A 10 9.53 -72.05 12.01
N VAL A 11 9.25 -71.74 13.27
CA VAL A 11 8.98 -70.45 13.87
C VAL A 11 10.23 -69.58 13.85
N LEU A 12 10.11 -68.32 13.40
CA LEU A 12 10.96 -67.22 13.85
C LEU A 12 10.16 -65.92 13.77
N ARG A 13 9.73 -65.44 14.95
CA ARG A 13 9.20 -64.11 15.16
C ARG A 13 10.34 -63.10 14.99
N LEU A 14 10.20 -62.13 14.09
CA LEU A 14 10.89 -60.85 14.23
C LEU A 14 9.82 -59.78 14.49
N ALA A 15 9.67 -59.45 15.76
CA ALA A 15 9.05 -58.21 16.18
C ALA A 15 10.09 -57.09 15.96
N TYR A 16 9.83 -56.19 15.02
CA TYR A 16 10.55 -54.93 14.97
C TYR A 16 10.04 -54.05 16.11
N LEU A 17 10.82 -54.01 17.19
CA LEU A 17 10.72 -53.00 18.23
C LEU A 17 11.19 -51.67 17.63
N PHE A 18 10.28 -50.71 17.53
CA PHE A 18 10.65 -49.30 17.42
C PHE A 18 11.31 -48.90 18.74
N SER A 19 12.64 -48.77 18.74
CA SER A 19 13.36 -48.12 19.82
C SER A 19 13.22 -46.61 19.62
N ALA A 20 12.55 -45.95 20.56
CA ALA A 20 12.48 -44.50 20.62
C ALA A 20 13.80 -43.98 21.20
N ASP A 21 14.71 -43.55 20.33
CA ASP A 21 15.84 -42.71 20.75
C ASP A 21 15.31 -41.30 20.96
N ILE A 22 15.04 -40.97 22.23
CA ILE A 22 14.83 -39.60 22.69
C ILE A 22 16.20 -38.90 22.64
N SER A 23 16.54 -38.41 21.45
CA SER A 23 17.58 -37.40 21.26
C SER A 23 16.90 -36.05 21.41
N ASN A 24 17.31 -35.29 22.43
CA ASN A 24 16.82 -33.95 22.76
C ASN A 24 16.80 -33.05 21.51
N ALA A 25 15.65 -32.95 20.85
CA ALA A 25 15.37 -31.90 19.88
C ALA A 25 15.18 -30.62 20.68
N THR A 26 16.27 -29.89 20.86
CA THR A 26 16.20 -28.48 21.22
C THR A 26 15.28 -27.83 20.21
N THR A 27 14.14 -27.35 20.72
CA THR A 27 13.22 -26.49 19.99
C THR A 27 14.02 -25.28 19.54
N GLY A 28 14.46 -25.31 18.28
CA GLY A 28 15.04 -24.17 17.61
C GLY A 28 13.98 -23.08 17.60
N ILE A 29 14.11 -22.13 18.53
CA ILE A 29 13.42 -20.85 18.45
C ILE A 29 13.83 -20.30 17.08
N ILE A 30 12.89 -20.23 16.15
CA ILE A 30 13.06 -19.52 14.89
C ILE A 30 13.33 -18.08 15.31
N SER A 31 14.61 -17.71 15.36
CA SER A 31 15.03 -16.33 15.59
C SER A 31 14.61 -15.56 14.34
N SER A 32 13.37 -15.08 14.34
CA SER A 32 12.92 -14.10 13.36
C SER A 32 13.94 -12.97 13.38
N SER A 33 14.49 -12.62 12.22
CA SER A 33 15.35 -11.44 12.12
C SER A 33 14.70 -10.24 12.83
N PRO A 34 15.48 -9.34 13.46
CA PRO A 34 14.92 -8.19 14.16
C PRO A 34 13.93 -7.38 13.30
N LEU A 35 14.19 -7.31 11.98
CA LEU A 35 13.29 -6.68 11.00
C LEU A 35 11.97 -7.42 10.83
N THR A 36 11.98 -8.76 10.70
CA THR A 36 10.74 -9.54 10.58
C THR A 36 9.87 -9.43 11.83
N TRP A 37 10.48 -9.49 13.02
CA TRP A 37 9.75 -9.31 14.27
C TRP A 37 9.18 -7.91 14.41
N SER A 38 9.99 -6.87 14.14
CA SER A 38 9.54 -5.47 14.15
C SER A 38 8.40 -5.24 13.16
N CYS A 39 8.47 -5.85 11.99
CA CYS A 39 7.45 -5.74 10.95
C CYS A 39 6.09 -6.27 11.41
N GLU A 40 6.09 -7.49 11.97
CA GLU A 40 4.89 -8.22 12.37
C GLU A 40 4.25 -7.68 13.65
N SER A 41 5.08 -7.15 14.55
CA SER A 41 4.62 -6.59 15.84
C SER A 41 4.13 -5.14 15.74
N HIS A 42 4.46 -4.42 14.65
CA HIS A 42 4.05 -3.03 14.44
C HIS A 42 2.53 -2.86 14.51
N GLN A 43 2.08 -1.87 15.28
CA GLN A 43 0.65 -1.59 15.51
C GLN A 43 0.25 -0.26 14.86
N TYR A 44 -0.94 -0.24 14.29
CA TYR A 44 -1.56 0.94 13.70
C TYR A 44 -3.07 0.92 14.00
N THR A 45 -3.72 2.08 13.90
CA THR A 45 -5.19 2.20 14.05
C THR A 45 -5.81 2.82 12.81
N ASN A 46 -7.11 2.62 12.62
CA ASN A 46 -7.82 3.08 11.43
C ASN A 46 -8.98 3.99 11.82
N GLU A 47 -9.24 4.99 10.99
CA GLU A 47 -10.40 5.87 11.04
C GLU A 47 -11.09 5.82 9.68
N ILE A 48 -12.36 5.40 9.64
CA ILE A 48 -13.14 5.45 8.40
C ILE A 48 -13.52 6.91 8.16
N VAL A 49 -13.10 7.43 7.01
CA VAL A 49 -13.31 8.83 6.63
C VAL A 49 -14.56 8.96 5.76
N SER A 50 -14.74 8.03 4.84
CA SER A 50 -15.93 7.90 4.01
C SER A 50 -16.18 6.43 3.70
N LEU A 51 -17.45 6.03 3.68
CA LEU A 51 -17.86 4.66 3.32
C LEU A 51 -18.09 4.52 1.80
N ASP A 52 -18.46 5.61 1.12
CA ASP A 52 -18.69 5.64 -0.31
C ASP A 52 -18.32 7.02 -0.91
N PRO A 53 -17.20 7.13 -1.66
CA PRO A 53 -16.21 6.08 -1.88
C PRO A 53 -15.47 5.71 -0.61
N LEU A 54 -14.98 4.46 -0.49
CA LEU A 54 -14.25 4.04 0.70
C LEU A 54 -12.91 4.79 0.82
N VAL A 55 -12.78 5.59 1.88
CA VAL A 55 -11.54 6.27 2.27
C VAL A 55 -11.29 6.01 3.75
N ILE A 56 -10.08 5.54 4.07
CA ILE A 56 -9.65 5.21 5.42
C ILE A 56 -8.36 5.96 5.71
N TYR A 57 -8.28 6.57 6.88
CA TYR A 57 -7.06 7.12 7.43
C TYR A 57 -6.43 6.10 8.39
N ILE A 58 -5.11 5.92 8.29
CA ILE A 58 -4.36 4.91 9.04
C ILE A 58 -3.31 5.63 9.88
N ASN A 59 -3.46 5.60 11.20
CA ASN A 59 -2.50 6.19 12.12
C ASN A 59 -1.34 5.22 12.37
N ASN A 60 -0.11 5.73 12.30
CA ASN A 60 1.11 4.98 12.57
C ASN A 60 1.23 3.74 11.66
N PHE A 61 0.96 3.87 10.36
CA PHE A 61 1.14 2.79 9.38
C PHE A 61 2.61 2.33 9.27
N THR A 62 3.56 3.27 9.39
CA THR A 62 4.98 2.96 9.58
C THR A 62 5.48 3.56 10.89
N SER A 63 6.49 2.95 11.50
CA SER A 63 7.25 3.64 12.54
C SER A 63 8.07 4.78 11.94
N PHE A 64 8.54 5.70 12.80
CA PHE A 64 9.47 6.75 12.38
C PHE A 64 10.76 6.19 11.77
N GLN A 65 11.30 5.12 12.37
CA GLN A 65 12.52 4.48 11.88
C GLN A 65 12.30 3.83 10.50
N GLU A 66 11.17 3.13 10.32
CA GLU A 66 10.80 2.57 9.00
C GLU A 66 10.67 3.68 7.95
N ALA A 67 10.10 4.83 8.30
CA ALA A 67 9.94 5.94 7.38
C ALA A 67 11.30 6.52 6.93
N GLU A 68 12.20 6.80 7.86
CA GLU A 68 13.54 7.32 7.53
C GLU A 68 14.39 6.30 6.78
N ASP A 69 14.29 5.01 7.10
CA ASP A 69 15.01 3.96 6.37
C ASP A 69 14.47 3.79 4.94
N LEU A 70 13.15 3.90 4.72
CA LEU A 70 12.56 3.92 3.37
C LEU A 70 13.05 5.11 2.55
N ILE A 71 13.13 6.30 3.16
CA ILE A 71 13.66 7.50 2.48
C ILE A 71 15.12 7.26 2.08
N ARG A 72 15.95 6.77 3.00
CA ARG A 72 17.38 6.51 2.75
C ARG A 72 17.59 5.50 1.62
N LEU A 73 16.73 4.49 1.52
CA LEU A 73 16.83 3.45 0.48
C LEU A 73 16.66 3.99 -0.94
N GLY A 74 15.89 5.06 -1.13
CA GLY A 74 15.65 5.66 -2.46
C GLY A 74 16.33 7.01 -2.65
N GLU A 75 17.19 7.45 -1.74
CA GLU A 75 17.77 8.81 -1.75
C GLU A 75 18.53 9.11 -3.04
N ASP A 76 19.37 8.17 -3.48
CA ASP A 76 20.21 8.31 -4.67
C ASP A 76 19.44 8.17 -5.99
N ASP A 77 18.18 7.71 -5.94
CA ASP A 77 17.35 7.41 -7.10
C ASP A 77 16.27 8.48 -7.39
N PHE A 78 16.25 9.58 -6.62
CA PHE A 78 15.28 10.65 -6.84
C PHE A 78 15.54 11.39 -8.15
N GLU A 79 14.55 11.31 -9.04
CA GLU A 79 14.56 12.00 -10.33
C GLU A 79 13.28 12.81 -10.52
N ASP A 80 13.33 13.84 -11.34
CA ASP A 80 12.17 14.67 -11.66
C ASP A 80 11.01 13.82 -12.19
N SER A 81 9.85 13.87 -11.50
CA SER A 81 8.66 13.09 -11.87
C SER A 81 8.00 13.57 -13.17
N PHE A 82 8.51 14.63 -13.79
CA PHE A 82 8.11 15.12 -15.11
C PHE A 82 8.40 14.12 -16.24
N ILE A 83 9.18 13.08 -15.97
CA ILE A 83 9.62 12.10 -16.96
C ILE A 83 8.75 10.85 -16.88
N ALA A 84 7.71 10.76 -17.73
CA ALA A 84 7.11 9.47 -18.04
C ALA A 84 7.91 8.81 -19.18
N ARG A 85 8.48 7.62 -18.95
CA ARG A 85 9.01 6.76 -20.01
C ARG A 85 7.84 6.12 -20.76
N SER A 86 7.39 6.75 -21.84
CA SER A 86 6.53 6.12 -22.84
C SER A 86 7.40 5.41 -23.89
N LYS A 87 6.86 4.38 -24.56
CA LYS A 87 7.50 3.70 -25.70
C LYS A 87 7.83 4.74 -26.79
N GLY A 88 9.04 5.29 -26.75
CA GLY A 88 9.57 6.21 -27.77
C GLY A 88 9.99 7.61 -27.29
N GLY A 89 9.89 7.97 -26.00
CA GLY A 89 10.42 9.26 -25.54
C GLY A 89 10.05 9.67 -24.11
N LEU A 90 10.74 10.71 -23.62
CA LEU A 90 10.44 11.42 -22.37
C LEU A 90 9.23 12.34 -22.63
N GLN A 91 8.09 12.09 -22.00
CA GLN A 91 6.94 12.98 -22.12
C GLN A 91 6.73 13.76 -20.81
N LYS A 92 6.66 15.09 -20.93
CA LYS A 92 6.41 16.02 -19.83
C LYS A 92 5.01 15.80 -19.26
N VAL A 93 4.90 15.34 -18.02
CA VAL A 93 3.62 15.33 -17.30
C VAL A 93 3.34 16.75 -16.80
N SER A 94 2.48 17.50 -17.49
CA SER A 94 2.05 18.82 -17.00
C SER A 94 1.26 18.64 -15.70
N GLY A 95 1.61 19.41 -14.67
CA GLY A 95 0.88 19.44 -13.40
C GLY A 95 1.45 18.56 -12.29
N ARG A 96 2.54 17.83 -12.52
CA ARG A 96 3.30 17.17 -11.44
C ARG A 96 4.71 17.73 -11.41
N THR A 97 5.10 18.33 -10.30
CA THR A 97 6.40 19.01 -10.19
C THR A 97 7.31 18.42 -9.11
N SER A 98 6.98 17.25 -8.60
CA SER A 98 7.75 16.51 -7.59
C SER A 98 8.97 15.80 -8.18
N GLN A 99 9.81 15.25 -7.31
CA GLN A 99 10.74 14.17 -7.63
C GLN A 99 10.17 12.82 -7.19
N SER A 100 10.65 11.73 -7.78
CA SER A 100 10.25 10.37 -7.43
C SER A 100 11.40 9.37 -7.55
N ALA A 101 11.40 8.38 -6.67
CA ALA A 101 12.33 7.26 -6.70
C ALA A 101 11.55 5.93 -6.57
N PRO A 102 11.87 4.89 -7.34
CA PRO A 102 11.33 3.55 -7.10
C PRO A 102 11.96 2.95 -5.84
N LEU A 103 11.25 2.03 -5.18
CA LEU A 103 11.82 1.18 -4.15
C LEU A 103 11.81 -0.28 -4.59
N GLU A 104 12.96 -0.93 -4.44
CA GLU A 104 13.16 -2.32 -4.83
C GLU A 104 12.29 -3.26 -3.99
N VAL A 105 11.38 -4.00 -4.64
CA VAL A 105 10.38 -4.85 -3.98
C VAL A 105 11.02 -5.99 -3.19
N SER A 106 12.19 -6.46 -3.62
CA SER A 106 12.92 -7.53 -2.94
C SER A 106 13.62 -7.08 -1.65
N HIS A 107 13.73 -5.77 -1.38
CA HIS A 107 14.32 -5.29 -0.14
C HIS A 107 13.46 -5.66 1.07
N ALA A 108 14.08 -6.17 2.14
CA ALA A 108 13.37 -6.73 3.30
C ALA A 108 12.38 -5.75 3.94
N LEU A 109 12.78 -4.48 4.11
CA LEU A 109 11.90 -3.43 4.63
C LEU A 109 10.72 -3.14 3.69
N VAL A 110 10.95 -3.09 2.38
CA VAL A 110 9.90 -2.81 1.38
C VAL A 110 8.89 -3.96 1.35
N SER A 111 9.38 -5.19 1.33
CA SER A 111 8.57 -6.41 1.42
C SER A 111 7.74 -6.46 2.71
N CYS A 112 8.33 -6.06 3.84
CA CYS A 112 7.61 -5.90 5.10
C CYS A 112 6.42 -4.93 4.96
N ILE A 113 6.64 -3.72 4.44
CA ILE A 113 5.56 -2.72 4.28
C ILE A 113 4.48 -3.22 3.32
N LEU A 114 4.87 -3.86 2.22
CA LEU A 114 3.93 -4.46 1.27
C LEU A 114 3.10 -5.57 1.90
N SER A 115 3.70 -6.41 2.74
CA SER A 115 2.98 -7.44 3.52
C SER A 115 1.97 -6.80 4.48
N ARG A 116 2.34 -5.71 5.16
CA ARG A 116 1.43 -4.94 6.03
C ARG A 116 0.25 -4.34 5.25
N ALA A 117 0.51 -3.71 4.11
CA ALA A 117 -0.52 -3.18 3.22
C ALA A 117 -1.45 -4.29 2.70
N ARG A 118 -0.89 -5.44 2.31
CA ARG A 118 -1.66 -6.59 1.85
C ARG A 118 -2.56 -7.15 2.95
N LYS A 119 -2.05 -7.28 4.18
CA LYS A 119 -2.82 -7.73 5.35
C LYS A 119 -3.98 -6.77 5.65
N PHE A 120 -3.75 -5.46 5.55
CA PHE A 120 -4.80 -4.45 5.69
C PHE A 120 -5.94 -4.66 4.68
N MET A 121 -5.61 -4.97 3.43
CA MET A 121 -6.60 -5.17 2.35
C MET A 121 -7.41 -6.47 2.46
N GLY A 122 -7.03 -7.39 3.35
CA GLY A 122 -7.73 -8.65 3.56
C GLY A 122 -7.93 -9.43 2.25
N THR A 123 -9.19 -9.67 1.88
CA THR A 123 -9.59 -10.49 0.73
C THR A 123 -9.78 -9.69 -0.57
N MET A 124 -9.42 -8.39 -0.62
CA MET A 124 -9.59 -7.59 -1.85
C MET A 124 -8.75 -8.11 -3.03
N MET A 125 -7.63 -8.79 -2.74
CA MET A 125 -6.66 -9.27 -3.73
C MET A 125 -6.50 -10.79 -3.71
N GLN A 126 -6.32 -11.38 -4.88
CA GLN A 126 -5.90 -12.78 -5.04
C GLN A 126 -4.42 -12.97 -4.69
N PRO A 127 -3.99 -14.16 -4.23
CA PRO A 127 -2.59 -14.45 -3.88
C PRO A 127 -1.54 -14.03 -4.93
N ASP A 128 -1.86 -14.19 -6.22
CA ASP A 128 -0.96 -13.87 -7.34
C ASP A 128 -1.00 -12.41 -7.78
N GLU A 129 -1.92 -11.60 -7.24
CA GLU A 129 -2.05 -10.19 -7.57
C GLU A 129 -0.98 -9.35 -6.87
N PRO A 130 -0.12 -8.63 -7.61
CA PRO A 130 1.02 -7.92 -7.06
C PRO A 130 0.69 -6.46 -6.73
N PHE A 131 1.59 -5.81 -5.99
CA PHE A 131 1.67 -4.36 -6.01
C PHE A 131 2.41 -3.88 -7.27
N SER A 132 2.20 -2.64 -7.67
CA SER A 132 3.15 -1.90 -8.51
C SER A 132 4.44 -1.68 -7.73
N ILE A 133 5.54 -1.34 -8.41
CA ILE A 133 6.77 -0.92 -7.74
C ILE A 133 6.44 0.26 -6.80
N PRO A 134 6.68 0.16 -5.48
CA PRO A 134 6.47 1.25 -4.55
C PRO A 134 7.28 2.48 -4.99
N GLN A 135 6.69 3.66 -4.85
CA GLN A 135 7.29 4.89 -5.34
C GLN A 135 7.36 5.93 -4.23
N LEU A 136 8.58 6.35 -3.87
CA LEU A 136 8.80 7.57 -3.11
C LEU A 136 8.46 8.78 -3.95
N VAL A 137 7.92 9.81 -3.31
CA VAL A 137 7.66 11.13 -3.91
C VAL A 137 8.11 12.23 -2.97
N ARG A 138 8.89 13.16 -3.49
CA ARG A 138 9.47 14.29 -2.75
C ARG A 138 8.96 15.60 -3.32
N TYR A 139 8.50 16.48 -2.43
CA TYR A 139 8.01 17.81 -2.76
C TYR A 139 8.80 18.85 -2.00
N ALA A 140 9.55 19.67 -2.74
CA ALA A 140 10.17 20.90 -2.29
C ALA A 140 9.14 22.05 -2.28
N PRO A 141 9.49 23.23 -1.73
CA PRO A 141 8.61 24.40 -1.71
C PRO A 141 8.00 24.71 -3.09
N LYS A 142 6.71 25.00 -3.10
CA LYS A 142 5.83 25.25 -4.26
C LYS A 142 5.58 24.05 -5.17
N GLN A 143 6.26 22.91 -4.97
CA GLN A 143 6.00 21.73 -5.77
C GLN A 143 4.66 21.09 -5.40
N ARG A 144 3.99 20.52 -6.39
CA ARG A 144 2.63 19.99 -6.27
C ARG A 144 2.37 18.83 -7.23
N TYR A 145 1.21 18.21 -7.06
CA TYR A 145 0.63 17.32 -8.06
C TYR A 145 -0.85 17.69 -8.24
N ASP A 146 -1.17 18.23 -9.41
CA ASP A 146 -2.51 18.62 -9.84
C ASP A 146 -3.49 17.43 -9.79
N LEU A 147 -4.78 17.74 -9.86
CA LEU A 147 -5.86 16.76 -9.76
C LEU A 147 -5.69 15.60 -10.75
N HIS A 148 -5.66 14.38 -10.22
CA HIS A 148 -5.50 13.15 -10.99
C HIS A 148 -6.23 11.98 -10.34
N THR A 149 -6.31 10.86 -11.07
CA THR A 149 -6.76 9.56 -10.54
C THR A 149 -5.60 8.58 -10.60
N ASP A 150 -5.56 7.66 -9.64
CA ASP A 150 -4.53 6.63 -9.60
C ASP A 150 -4.80 5.44 -10.50
N PHE A 151 -6.05 5.24 -10.92
CA PHE A 151 -6.45 4.25 -11.90
C PHE A 151 -6.37 4.79 -13.33
N TRP A 152 -6.24 3.87 -14.29
CA TRP A 152 -6.42 4.19 -15.71
C TRP A 152 -7.90 4.11 -16.11
N PRO A 153 -8.41 5.04 -16.95
CA PRO A 153 -9.79 5.00 -17.44
C PRO A 153 -10.17 3.69 -18.14
N HIS A 154 -9.19 3.03 -18.75
CA HIS A 154 -9.30 1.70 -19.32
C HIS A 154 -8.27 0.77 -18.67
N HIS A 155 -8.66 -0.48 -18.43
CA HIS A 155 -7.72 -1.49 -17.94
C HIS A 155 -6.50 -1.59 -18.85
N GLN A 156 -5.32 -1.69 -18.24
CA GLN A 156 -4.06 -1.85 -18.94
C GLN A 156 -3.85 -3.32 -19.31
N VAL A 157 -3.15 -3.58 -20.40
CA VAL A 157 -2.79 -4.95 -20.82
C VAL A 157 -1.44 -5.31 -20.24
N MET A 158 -1.33 -6.49 -19.64
CA MET A 158 -0.05 -7.02 -19.16
C MET A 158 0.96 -7.20 -20.30
N ASN A 159 2.20 -6.78 -20.07
CA ASN A 159 3.30 -6.91 -21.04
C ASN A 159 4.08 -8.23 -20.88
N ASP A 160 3.41 -9.30 -20.45
CA ASP A 160 3.96 -10.64 -20.24
C ASP A 160 3.48 -11.66 -21.30
N GLY A 161 2.73 -11.19 -22.31
CA GLY A 161 2.14 -12.03 -23.36
C GLY A 161 0.85 -12.74 -22.96
N SER A 162 0.42 -12.68 -21.70
CA SER A 162 -0.82 -13.33 -21.23
C SER A 162 -2.09 -12.67 -21.77
N GLY A 163 -2.00 -11.38 -22.14
CA GLY A 163 -3.15 -10.58 -22.53
C GLY A 163 -4.11 -10.27 -21.37
N ARG A 164 -3.74 -10.60 -20.12
CA ARG A 164 -4.51 -10.25 -18.91
C ARG A 164 -4.66 -8.74 -18.80
N LEU A 165 -5.83 -8.31 -18.34
CA LEU A 165 -6.10 -6.92 -18.05
C LEU A 165 -5.79 -6.63 -16.57
N PHE A 166 -5.34 -5.42 -16.27
CA PHE A 166 -5.12 -5.00 -14.89
C PHE A 166 -5.44 -3.52 -14.68
N ASN A 167 -5.72 -3.17 -13.43
CA ASN A 167 -5.80 -1.78 -12.97
C ASN A 167 -5.36 -1.70 -11.50
N ARG A 168 -5.16 -0.48 -11.01
CA ARG A 168 -4.85 -0.25 -9.59
C ARG A 168 -6.16 -0.22 -8.81
N VAL A 169 -6.47 -1.30 -8.09
CA VAL A 169 -7.78 -1.48 -7.41
C VAL A 169 -7.94 -0.55 -6.22
N ALA A 170 -6.83 -0.20 -5.58
CA ALA A 170 -6.77 0.71 -4.45
C ALA A 170 -5.43 1.44 -4.45
N SER A 171 -5.29 2.40 -3.53
CA SER A 171 -4.06 3.14 -3.30
C SER A 171 -3.79 3.27 -1.82
N PHE A 172 -2.51 3.26 -1.45
CA PHE A 172 -2.04 3.84 -0.21
C PHE A 172 -1.15 5.03 -0.51
N PHE A 173 -1.32 6.10 0.25
CA PHE A 173 -0.35 7.19 0.34
C PHE A 173 0.17 7.29 1.77
N VAL A 174 1.42 6.92 1.97
CA VAL A 174 2.09 6.95 3.28
C VAL A 174 2.90 8.24 3.40
N PHE A 175 2.71 9.02 4.45
CA PHE A 175 3.56 10.18 4.75
C PHE A 175 4.81 9.71 5.46
N LEU A 176 5.99 9.91 4.86
CA LEU A 176 7.27 9.50 5.43
C LEU A 176 8.05 10.66 6.05
N ARG A 177 7.80 11.89 5.58
CA ARG A 177 8.35 13.12 6.14
C ARG A 177 7.35 14.26 5.99
N ASP A 178 7.14 14.99 7.07
CA ASP A 178 6.18 16.10 7.22
C ASP A 178 6.84 17.38 7.74
N ASN A 179 8.14 17.56 7.50
CA ASN A 179 8.86 18.78 7.85
C ASN A 179 8.53 19.91 6.87
N CYS A 180 7.24 20.24 6.75
CA CYS A 180 6.72 21.21 5.82
C CYS A 180 5.54 22.00 6.38
N THR A 181 5.31 23.18 5.81
CA THR A 181 4.02 23.86 5.91
C THR A 181 3.17 23.52 4.68
N GLU A 182 1.85 23.47 4.84
CA GLU A 182 0.91 23.08 3.77
C GLU A 182 1.21 21.67 3.21
N GLY A 183 1.05 21.46 1.90
CA GLY A 183 1.35 20.19 1.25
C GLY A 183 0.31 19.10 1.49
N GLU A 184 -0.94 19.43 1.82
CA GLU A 184 -1.99 18.45 2.09
C GLU A 184 -2.32 17.60 0.87
N THR A 185 -2.83 16.39 1.11
CA THR A 185 -3.48 15.61 0.06
C THR A 185 -4.96 16.00 0.03
N TYR A 186 -5.47 16.47 -1.10
CA TYR A 186 -6.82 17.01 -1.24
C TYR A 186 -7.71 16.12 -2.11
N PHE A 187 -8.88 15.74 -1.60
CA PHE A 187 -9.93 15.03 -2.31
C PHE A 187 -11.17 15.93 -2.44
N PRO A 188 -11.42 16.59 -3.59
CA PRO A 188 -12.54 17.52 -3.74
C PRO A 188 -13.93 16.87 -3.70
N ALA A 189 -14.05 15.60 -4.08
CA ALA A 189 -15.34 14.93 -4.25
C ALA A 189 -15.59 13.81 -3.23
N VAL A 190 -14.70 13.63 -2.25
CA VAL A 190 -14.94 12.74 -1.11
C VAL A 190 -15.70 13.53 -0.05
N ASP A 191 -16.93 13.13 0.20
CA ASP A 191 -17.68 13.68 1.33
C ASP A 191 -17.30 12.94 2.61
N VAL A 192 -17.11 13.72 3.66
CA VAL A 192 -16.83 13.24 5.01
C VAL A 192 -18.10 13.40 5.82
N LEU A 193 -18.40 12.42 6.69
CA LEU A 193 -19.60 12.37 7.52
C LEU A 193 -19.68 13.57 8.46
N ASP A 194 -20.19 14.66 7.90
CA ASP A 194 -20.33 15.98 8.49
C ASP A 194 -21.61 16.60 7.89
N GLU A 195 -22.66 15.77 7.79
CA GLU A 195 -24.03 16.23 7.50
C GLU A 195 -24.50 17.26 8.55
N ASP A 196 -23.89 17.22 9.75
CA ASP A 196 -24.03 18.19 10.83
C ASP A 196 -23.08 19.41 10.73
N ALA A 197 -22.39 19.63 9.60
CA ALA A 197 -21.61 20.87 9.36
C ALA A 197 -22.48 22.12 9.60
N LYS A 198 -23.76 22.04 9.20
CA LYS A 198 -24.77 23.10 9.41
C LYS A 198 -25.10 23.35 10.89
N ASN A 199 -24.79 22.40 11.76
CA ASN A 199 -25.02 22.43 13.21
C ASN A 199 -23.72 22.68 14.02
N GLY A 200 -22.65 23.13 13.37
CA GLY A 200 -21.37 23.43 14.04
C GLY A 200 -20.38 22.28 14.11
N GLY A 201 -20.53 21.27 13.23
CA GLY A 201 -19.51 20.25 13.00
C GLY A 201 -18.13 20.89 12.75
N ASN A 202 -17.10 20.37 13.42
CA ASN A 202 -15.72 20.83 13.27
C ASN A 202 -14.85 19.63 12.95
N LEU A 203 -14.70 19.35 11.64
CA LEU A 203 -13.89 18.25 11.12
C LEU A 203 -12.47 18.26 11.70
N GLU A 204 -11.85 19.44 11.77
CA GLU A 204 -10.50 19.58 12.30
C GLU A 204 -10.40 19.12 13.75
N LYS A 205 -11.33 19.55 14.60
CA LYS A 205 -11.38 19.13 16.01
C LYS A 205 -11.69 17.64 16.15
N SER A 206 -12.66 17.13 15.39
CA SER A 206 -13.07 15.72 15.44
C SER A 206 -11.95 14.76 15.06
N PHE A 207 -11.07 15.17 14.14
CA PHE A 207 -9.93 14.38 13.68
C PHE A 207 -8.59 14.91 14.23
N GLY A 208 -8.60 15.66 15.33
CA GLY A 208 -7.37 16.08 16.02
C GLY A 208 -6.37 16.85 15.14
N GLY A 209 -6.86 17.67 14.19
CA GLY A 209 -6.04 18.46 13.27
C GLY A 209 -5.50 17.70 12.06
N LYS A 210 -5.81 16.40 11.91
CA LYS A 210 -5.32 15.57 10.80
C LYS A 210 -6.03 15.87 9.48
N MET A 211 -7.25 16.40 9.55
CA MET A 211 -8.12 16.65 8.41
C MET A 211 -8.78 18.01 8.51
N THR A 212 -8.91 18.71 7.39
CA THR A 212 -9.63 20.00 7.29
C THR A 212 -10.51 20.01 6.06
N ARG A 213 -11.52 20.89 6.02
CA ARG A 213 -12.32 21.07 4.81
C ARG A 213 -11.45 21.65 3.70
N GLY A 214 -11.65 21.14 2.49
CA GLY A 214 -11.09 21.74 1.30
C GLY A 214 -11.97 22.86 0.75
N GLU A 215 -11.47 23.56 -0.24
CA GLU A 215 -12.21 24.58 -0.97
C GLU A 215 -11.98 24.41 -2.46
N ARG A 216 -13.04 24.58 -3.24
CA ARG A 216 -12.96 24.66 -4.71
C ARG A 216 -13.97 25.66 -5.22
N ASP A 217 -13.52 26.57 -6.09
CA ASP A 217 -14.35 27.61 -6.70
C ASP A 217 -15.12 28.45 -5.66
N GLY A 218 -14.48 28.75 -4.53
CA GLY A 218 -15.05 29.54 -3.42
C GLY A 218 -16.08 28.79 -2.58
N ARG A 219 -16.17 27.46 -2.71
CA ARG A 219 -17.08 26.62 -1.93
C ARG A 219 -16.30 25.61 -1.11
N GLU A 220 -16.63 25.52 0.18
CA GLU A 220 -16.13 24.45 1.03
C GLU A 220 -16.64 23.10 0.53
N MET A 221 -15.72 22.24 0.13
CA MET A 221 -16.04 20.89 -0.33
C MET A 221 -14.84 19.97 -0.25
N GLY A 222 -15.14 18.68 -0.12
CA GLY A 222 -14.12 17.65 0.00
C GLY A 222 -13.40 17.68 1.34
N VAL A 223 -12.23 17.05 1.37
CA VAL A 223 -11.39 16.92 2.56
C VAL A 223 -9.91 17.03 2.19
N LYS A 224 -9.15 17.74 3.03
CA LYS A 224 -7.68 17.82 2.99
C LYS A 224 -7.09 17.00 4.14
N PHE A 225 -6.04 16.26 3.85
CA PHE A 225 -5.30 15.45 4.82
C PHE A 225 -3.91 16.04 5.02
N LYS A 226 -3.62 16.40 6.28
CA LYS A 226 -2.33 16.97 6.65
C LYS A 226 -1.24 15.89 6.57
N PRO A 227 -0.04 16.20 6.04
CA PRO A 227 1.10 15.31 6.16
C PRO A 227 1.44 15.09 7.62
N ILE A 228 1.50 13.83 8.05
CA ILE A 228 1.94 13.43 9.39
C ILE A 228 2.79 12.18 9.26
N THR A 229 4.07 12.29 9.59
CA THR A 229 5.04 11.20 9.43
C THR A 229 4.54 9.91 10.08
N GLY A 230 4.63 8.80 9.35
CA GLY A 230 4.19 7.47 9.76
C GLY A 230 2.72 7.17 9.44
N ASN A 231 1.88 8.17 9.23
CA ASN A 231 0.47 7.95 8.89
C ASN A 231 0.29 7.64 7.40
N ALA A 232 -0.83 7.01 7.07
CA ALA A 232 -1.19 6.72 5.70
C ALA A 232 -2.67 6.99 5.42
N MET A 233 -2.97 7.15 4.14
CA MET A 233 -4.32 7.15 3.61
C MET A 233 -4.50 5.91 2.74
N PHE A 234 -5.70 5.34 2.76
CA PHE A 234 -6.12 4.26 1.88
C PHE A 234 -7.44 4.60 1.21
N TRP A 235 -7.57 4.30 -0.08
CA TRP A 235 -8.85 4.41 -0.79
C TRP A 235 -8.98 3.37 -1.91
N VAL A 236 -10.22 3.01 -2.24
CA VAL A 236 -10.54 1.99 -3.26
C VAL A 236 -10.86 2.64 -4.59
N ASN A 237 -9.91 2.60 -5.52
CA ASN A 237 -10.00 3.25 -6.83
C ASN A 237 -11.06 2.66 -7.77
N ILE A 238 -11.27 1.34 -7.71
CA ILE A 238 -12.11 0.60 -8.67
C ILE A 238 -13.33 0.03 -7.95
N ASP A 239 -14.51 0.30 -8.48
CA ASP A 239 -15.77 -0.24 -7.97
C ASP A 239 -15.93 -1.75 -8.26
N LYS A 240 -17.02 -2.33 -7.76
CA LYS A 240 -17.36 -3.76 -7.94
C LYS A 240 -17.54 -4.16 -9.41
N ASP A 241 -17.86 -3.20 -10.28
CA ASP A 241 -18.14 -3.40 -11.70
C ASP A 241 -16.87 -3.21 -12.56
N GLY A 242 -15.72 -2.95 -11.93
CA GLY A 242 -14.43 -2.77 -12.59
C GLY A 242 -14.17 -1.35 -13.08
N ASN A 243 -15.06 -0.40 -12.78
CA ASN A 243 -14.92 0.98 -13.23
C ASN A 243 -14.21 1.82 -12.18
N GLY A 244 -13.40 2.78 -12.62
CA GLY A 244 -12.73 3.68 -11.71
C GLY A 244 -13.65 4.77 -11.16
N ASP A 245 -13.64 4.96 -9.86
CA ASP A 245 -14.47 5.95 -9.19
C ASP A 245 -13.87 7.36 -9.32
N ARG A 246 -14.51 8.19 -10.13
CA ARG A 246 -14.07 9.56 -10.40
C ARG A 246 -14.16 10.49 -9.18
N ARG A 247 -14.91 10.12 -8.13
CA ARG A 247 -14.96 10.89 -6.87
C ARG A 247 -13.62 10.84 -6.12
N LEU A 248 -12.77 9.86 -6.41
CA LEU A 248 -11.43 9.71 -5.83
C LEU A 248 -10.33 10.47 -6.59
N VAL A 249 -10.71 11.39 -7.48
CA VAL A 249 -9.78 12.39 -7.98
C VAL A 249 -9.14 13.13 -6.80
N HIS A 250 -7.84 13.33 -6.83
CA HIS A 250 -7.11 13.95 -5.73
C HIS A 250 -5.86 14.70 -6.21
N ALA A 251 -5.33 15.56 -5.35
CA ALA A 251 -4.15 16.37 -5.60
C ALA A 251 -3.21 16.35 -4.40
N GLY A 252 -1.91 16.51 -4.66
CA GLY A 252 -0.96 16.99 -3.66
C GLY A 252 -0.88 18.50 -3.75
N LEU A 253 -1.40 19.21 -2.75
CA LEU A 253 -1.35 20.68 -2.72
C LEU A 253 0.11 21.17 -2.65
N PRO A 254 0.38 22.42 -3.06
CA PRO A 254 1.71 23.00 -2.95
C PRO A 254 2.27 22.89 -1.53
N VAL A 255 3.53 22.49 -1.42
CA VAL A 255 4.28 22.67 -0.17
C VAL A 255 4.60 24.15 0.01
N GLY A 256 4.40 24.68 1.21
CA GLY A 256 4.80 26.05 1.56
C GLY A 256 6.31 26.14 1.78
N GLU A 257 6.75 25.81 2.98
CA GLU A 257 8.14 25.74 3.42
C GLU A 257 8.55 24.30 3.70
N GLY A 258 9.86 24.04 3.74
CA GLY A 258 10.41 22.73 4.09
C GLY A 258 10.22 21.67 3.00
N GLU A 259 9.98 20.43 3.38
CA GLU A 259 9.88 19.28 2.48
C GLU A 259 8.83 18.26 2.96
N LYS A 260 8.05 17.75 1.99
CA LYS A 260 7.17 16.60 2.17
C LYS A 260 7.73 15.41 1.40
N ILE A 261 7.88 14.27 2.07
CA ILE A 261 8.14 12.99 1.40
C ILE A 261 7.01 12.01 1.71
N GLY A 262 6.48 11.38 0.66
CA GLY A 262 5.50 10.31 0.78
C GLY A 262 5.88 9.08 -0.04
N MET A 263 5.11 8.02 0.13
CA MET A 263 5.26 6.77 -0.61
C MET A 263 3.91 6.28 -1.12
N ASN A 264 3.84 6.00 -2.41
CA ASN A 264 2.69 5.38 -3.05
C ASN A 264 2.81 3.86 -3.07
N LEU A 265 1.77 3.15 -2.61
CA LEU A 265 1.62 1.71 -2.80
C LEU A 265 0.36 1.45 -3.62
N TRP A 266 0.53 0.86 -4.81
CA TRP A 266 -0.57 0.64 -5.74
C TRP A 266 -0.81 -0.87 -5.99
N PRO A 267 -1.72 -1.51 -5.25
CA PRO A 267 -2.13 -2.88 -5.51
C PRO A 267 -2.77 -3.02 -6.90
N ARG A 268 -2.29 -3.98 -7.70
CA ARG A 268 -2.80 -4.28 -9.05
C ARG A 268 -3.72 -5.49 -9.00
N LYS A 269 -4.95 -5.30 -9.45
CA LYS A 269 -5.93 -6.38 -9.59
C LYS A 269 -5.99 -6.82 -11.05
N PHE A 270 -6.10 -8.12 -11.26
CA PHE A 270 -6.25 -8.69 -12.60
C PHE A 270 -7.73 -8.86 -12.93
N TYR A 271 -8.06 -8.57 -14.18
CA TYR A 271 -9.41 -8.69 -14.73
C TYR A 271 -9.33 -9.68 -15.89
N ASN A 272 -10.20 -10.66 -15.86
CA ASN A 272 -10.33 -11.61 -16.97
C ASN A 272 -11.03 -10.89 -18.14
N LYS A 273 -10.69 -11.31 -19.35
CA LYS A 273 -11.46 -10.93 -20.54
C LYS A 273 -12.78 -11.68 -20.60
#